data_AF-A0A915NH54-F1
#
_entry.id   AF-A0A915NH54-F1
#
_cell.length_a   1.000
_cell.length_b   1.000
_cell.length_c   1.000
_cell.angle_alpha   90.00
_cell.angle_beta   90.00
_cell.angle_gamma   90.00
#
_symmetry.space_group_name_H-M   'P 1'
#
loop_
_entity.id
_entity.type
_entity.pdbx_description
1 polymer ?
#
loop_
_entity_poly.entity_id
_entity_poly.type
_entity_poly.pdbx_seq_one_letter_code
_entity_poly.pdbx_strand_id
1 'polypeptide(L)'
;MTNLITPHCDAETLADALQQLNFKTVTLGDLNLSEMKQMINAYKKLLGEGVYAIFYFAGHGFEANGQCYLLPIGAPANDYGPQDCLSMDLVMNEFRDFHPSLNLILLDMCRRFLPLNIDAFVAYSERFRQGEIKINRNTVYGYATSEGIGAYEVKGEMNGVFMKYLKKRIKQPRPLLDMLNKVFLDIERDPKVRDVQIPELRSNLTKQRTLLDPLCKDGHTTSYNHHTFHWRTMH
;
A
#
# COMPACT_ATOMS: atom_id res chain seq x y z
N MET A 1 18.45 -3.82 -11.85
CA MET A 1 17.17 -4.35 -11.32
C MET A 1 16.57 -5.31 -12.32
N THR A 2 15.95 -6.39 -11.85
CA THR A 2 15.26 -7.37 -12.69
C THR A 2 13.89 -6.84 -13.11
N ASN A 3 13.45 -7.17 -14.32
CA ASN A 3 12.10 -6.82 -14.76
C ASN A 3 11.06 -7.67 -13.99
N LEU A 4 9.96 -7.04 -13.57
CA LEU A 4 8.83 -7.70 -12.92
C LEU A 4 7.70 -7.89 -13.95
N ILE A 5 6.91 -8.95 -13.80
CA ILE A 5 5.95 -9.37 -14.83
C ILE A 5 4.51 -9.11 -14.38
N THR A 6 4.18 -9.38 -13.11
CA THR A 6 2.81 -9.31 -12.61
C THR A 6 2.32 -7.97 -12.02
N PRO A 7 3.13 -6.92 -11.73
CA PRO A 7 2.64 -5.77 -10.96
C PRO A 7 1.48 -5.03 -11.64
N HIS A 8 1.51 -4.91 -12.97
CA HIS A 8 0.41 -4.32 -13.75
C HIS A 8 -0.89 -5.09 -13.56
N CYS A 9 -0.86 -6.40 -13.78
CA CYS A 9 -2.03 -7.27 -13.61
C CYS A 9 -2.50 -7.30 -12.15
N ASP A 10 -1.60 -7.18 -11.18
CA ASP A 10 -1.94 -7.13 -9.77
C ASP A 10 -2.69 -5.86 -9.40
N ALA A 11 -2.19 -4.71 -9.87
CA ALA A 11 -2.84 -3.42 -9.64
C ALA A 11 -4.22 -3.34 -10.31
N GLU A 12 -4.35 -3.83 -11.55
CA GLU A 12 -5.63 -3.93 -12.27
C GLU A 12 -6.62 -4.86 -11.54
N THR A 13 -6.17 -6.06 -11.14
CA THR A 13 -7.01 -7.04 -10.43
C THR A 13 -7.56 -6.46 -9.12
N LEU A 14 -6.74 -5.71 -8.38
CA LEU A 14 -7.18 -5.05 -7.16
C LEU A 14 -8.15 -3.91 -7.45
N ALA A 15 -7.85 -3.09 -8.45
CA ALA A 15 -8.70 -1.96 -8.83
C ALA A 15 -10.10 -2.44 -9.24
N ASP A 16 -10.20 -3.46 -10.08
CA ASP A 16 -11.48 -4.05 -10.50
C ASP A 16 -12.28 -4.58 -9.31
N ALA A 17 -11.61 -5.25 -8.37
CA ALA A 17 -12.26 -5.78 -7.17
C ALA A 17 -12.78 -4.64 -6.28
N LEU A 18 -12.02 -3.56 -6.10
CA LEU A 18 -12.40 -2.40 -5.30
C LEU A 18 -13.51 -1.57 -5.96
N GLN A 19 -13.49 -1.42 -7.29
CA GLN A 19 -14.56 -0.75 -8.04
C GLN A 19 -15.90 -1.49 -7.90
N GLN A 20 -15.90 -2.82 -7.88
CA GLN A 20 -17.10 -3.62 -7.57
C GLN A 20 -17.64 -3.38 -6.15
N LEU A 21 -16.80 -2.83 -5.25
CA LEU A 21 -17.18 -2.40 -3.90
C LEU A 21 -17.47 -0.89 -3.82
N ASN A 22 -17.63 -0.22 -4.97
CA ASN A 22 -17.89 1.23 -5.11
C ASN A 22 -16.74 2.16 -4.69
N PHE A 23 -15.51 1.65 -4.59
CA PHE A 23 -14.35 2.52 -4.43
C PHE A 23 -14.05 3.26 -5.74
N LYS A 24 -13.54 4.49 -5.58
CA LYS A 24 -12.95 5.25 -6.67
C LYS A 24 -11.47 4.89 -6.74
N THR A 25 -11.03 4.29 -7.84
CA THR A 25 -9.64 3.82 -7.99
C THR A 25 -8.90 4.65 -9.04
N VAL A 26 -7.59 4.78 -8.85
CA VAL A 26 -6.64 5.30 -9.84
C VAL A 26 -5.51 4.28 -9.89
N THR A 27 -5.24 3.74 -11.07
CA THR A 27 -4.22 2.70 -11.29
C THR A 27 -3.15 3.25 -12.21
N LEU A 28 -1.90 3.14 -11.80
CA LEU A 28 -0.74 3.64 -12.54
C LEU A 28 0.34 2.55 -12.54
N GLY A 29 1.10 2.47 -13.64
CA GLY A 29 2.20 1.53 -13.83
C GLY A 29 3.49 2.26 -14.18
N ASP A 30 4.63 1.63 -13.89
CA ASP A 30 5.97 2.09 -14.28
C ASP A 30 6.24 3.58 -13.98
N LEU A 31 5.99 4.01 -12.74
CA LEU A 31 6.18 5.40 -12.33
C LEU A 31 7.62 5.70 -11.94
N ASN A 32 8.14 6.83 -12.42
CA ASN A 32 9.37 7.42 -11.89
C ASN A 32 9.10 8.13 -10.54
N LEU A 33 10.17 8.54 -9.84
CA LEU A 33 10.02 9.12 -8.50
C LEU A 33 9.17 10.40 -8.48
N SER A 34 9.31 11.24 -9.51
CA SER A 34 8.55 12.49 -9.62
C SER A 34 7.06 12.20 -9.75
N GLU A 35 6.69 11.26 -10.62
CA GLU A 35 5.31 10.82 -10.81
C GLU A 35 4.72 10.19 -9.56
N MET A 36 5.48 9.33 -8.86
CA MET A 36 5.06 8.78 -7.57
C MET A 36 4.74 9.90 -6.57
N LYS A 37 5.62 10.89 -6.42
CA LYS A 37 5.41 12.04 -5.53
C LYS A 37 4.22 12.91 -5.95
N GLN A 38 4.03 13.12 -7.25
CA GLN A 38 2.86 13.83 -7.79
C GLN A 38 1.57 13.06 -7.47
N MET A 39 1.58 11.74 -7.59
CA MET A 39 0.43 10.91 -7.25
C MET A 39 0.11 10.96 -5.75
N ILE A 40 1.10 10.92 -4.86
CA ILE A 40 0.88 11.10 -3.41
C ILE A 40 0.24 12.48 -3.12
N ASN A 41 0.71 13.54 -3.80
CA ASN A 41 0.13 14.88 -3.68
C ASN A 41 -1.30 14.98 -4.23
N ALA A 42 -1.63 14.20 -5.26
CA ALA A 42 -2.96 14.11 -5.82
C ALA A 42 -3.88 13.32 -4.86
N TYR A 43 -3.40 12.16 -4.39
CA TYR A 43 -4.10 11.23 -3.51
C TYR A 43 -4.48 11.86 -2.17
N LYS A 44 -3.58 12.62 -1.52
CA LYS A 44 -3.87 13.23 -0.21
C LYS A 44 -5.09 14.16 -0.25
N LYS A 45 -5.39 14.78 -1.39
CA LYS A 45 -6.57 15.64 -1.59
C LYS A 45 -7.90 14.87 -1.66
N LEU A 46 -7.85 13.54 -1.78
CA LEU A 46 -9.03 12.64 -1.71
C LEU A 46 -9.26 12.11 -0.30
N LEU A 47 -8.32 12.36 0.62
CA LEU A 47 -8.42 11.96 2.01
C LEU A 47 -9.24 12.99 2.79
N GLY A 48 -9.93 12.53 3.82
CA GLY A 48 -10.76 13.36 4.67
C GLY A 48 -11.48 12.54 5.72
N GLU A 49 -12.17 13.22 6.62
CA GLU A 49 -12.99 12.55 7.64
C GLU A 49 -14.00 11.59 7.01
N GLY A 50 -14.17 10.41 7.60
CA GLY A 50 -15.08 9.37 7.10
C GLY A 50 -14.57 8.55 5.91
N VAL A 51 -13.51 8.98 5.21
CA VAL A 51 -12.99 8.29 4.02
C VAL A 51 -12.33 6.96 4.38
N TYR A 52 -12.53 5.95 3.52
CA TYR A 52 -11.73 4.73 3.54
C TYR A 52 -10.66 4.85 2.44
N ALA A 53 -9.42 5.00 2.88
CA ALA A 53 -8.25 5.19 2.04
C ALA A 53 -7.54 3.86 1.85
N ILE A 54 -7.27 3.48 0.61
CA ILE A 54 -6.48 2.30 0.25
C ILE A 54 -5.29 2.75 -0.59
N PHE A 55 -4.09 2.36 -0.19
CA PHE A 55 -2.86 2.52 -0.95
C PHE A 55 -2.27 1.13 -1.22
N TYR A 56 -2.03 0.82 -2.49
CA TYR A 56 -1.42 -0.43 -2.91
C TYR A 56 -0.18 -0.15 -3.74
N PHE A 57 0.90 -0.84 -3.43
CA PHE A 57 2.12 -0.82 -4.23
C PHE A 57 2.57 -2.26 -4.49
N ALA A 58 2.84 -2.58 -5.75
CA ALA A 58 3.48 -3.82 -6.17
C ALA A 58 4.75 -3.47 -6.95
N GLY A 59 5.89 -3.99 -6.55
CA GLY A 59 7.15 -3.67 -7.20
C GLY A 59 8.39 -3.91 -6.37
N HIS A 60 9.50 -3.35 -6.83
CA HIS A 60 10.75 -3.38 -6.06
C HIS A 60 10.66 -2.44 -4.85
N GLY A 61 11.21 -2.92 -3.75
CA GLY A 61 11.30 -2.16 -2.51
C GLY A 61 12.25 -2.85 -1.55
N PHE A 62 12.51 -2.16 -0.46
CA PHE A 62 13.38 -2.65 0.59
C PHE A 62 12.99 -2.05 1.93
N GLU A 63 13.62 -2.54 2.97
CA GLU A 63 13.47 -2.01 4.31
C GLU A 63 14.79 -1.45 4.84
N ALA A 64 14.74 -0.31 5.52
CA ALA A 64 15.84 0.24 6.28
C ALA A 64 15.32 0.82 7.59
N ASN A 65 15.88 0.37 8.72
CA ASN A 65 15.49 0.81 10.07
C ASN A 65 13.98 0.72 10.34
N GLY A 66 13.38 -0.44 9.99
CA GLY A 66 11.94 -0.67 10.15
C GLY A 66 11.04 0.08 9.16
N GLN A 67 11.62 0.81 8.20
CA GLN A 67 10.88 1.62 7.22
C GLN A 67 10.97 1.06 5.81
N CYS A 68 9.80 0.99 5.18
CA CYS A 68 9.68 0.57 3.79
C CYS A 68 10.01 1.73 2.84
N TYR A 69 10.82 1.43 1.83
CA TYR A 69 11.14 2.33 0.72
C TYR A 69 10.70 1.66 -0.58
N LEU A 70 9.91 2.39 -1.37
CA LEU A 70 9.41 1.95 -2.67
C LEU A 70 10.39 2.43 -3.74
N LEU A 71 10.80 1.53 -4.63
CA LEU A 71 11.73 1.87 -5.72
C LEU A 71 10.94 2.28 -6.97
N PRO A 72 11.15 3.49 -7.50
CA PRO A 72 10.59 3.91 -8.77
C PRO A 72 11.30 3.24 -9.95
N ILE A 73 10.69 3.28 -11.13
CA ILE A 73 11.44 2.96 -12.35
C ILE A 73 12.55 3.98 -12.58
N GLY A 74 13.65 3.52 -13.18
CA GLY A 74 14.82 4.36 -13.44
C GLY A 74 15.67 4.69 -12.21
N ALA A 75 15.35 4.17 -11.02
CA ALA A 75 16.26 4.27 -9.88
C ALA A 75 17.62 3.62 -10.21
N PRO A 76 18.73 4.15 -9.68
CA PRO A 76 20.05 3.55 -9.88
C PRO A 76 20.08 2.09 -9.40
N ALA A 77 20.76 1.21 -10.14
CA ALA A 77 20.84 -0.20 -9.77
C ALA A 77 21.69 -0.44 -8.51
N ASN A 78 22.72 0.40 -8.32
CA ASN A 78 23.63 0.40 -7.18
C ASN A 78 23.73 1.83 -6.63
N ASP A 79 24.15 1.96 -5.37
CA ASP A 79 24.45 3.24 -4.72
C ASP A 79 23.30 4.27 -4.71
N TYR A 80 22.04 3.81 -4.79
CA TYR A 80 20.88 4.67 -4.61
C TYR A 80 20.77 5.15 -3.16
N GLY A 81 20.39 6.41 -3.00
CA GLY A 81 20.15 7.04 -1.70
C GLY A 81 18.65 7.21 -1.40
N PRO A 82 18.32 7.76 -0.22
CA PRO A 82 16.93 8.05 0.15
C PRO A 82 16.24 9.01 -0.83
N GLN A 83 16.99 9.89 -1.50
CA GLN A 83 16.45 10.81 -2.50
C GLN A 83 15.96 10.13 -3.79
N ASP A 84 16.39 8.88 -4.05
CA ASP A 84 16.07 8.12 -5.25
C ASP A 84 14.85 7.19 -5.04
N CYS A 85 14.32 7.15 -3.81
CA CYS A 85 13.27 6.24 -3.38
C CYS A 85 12.07 7.02 -2.83
N LEU A 86 10.90 6.39 -2.76
CA LEU A 86 9.76 6.91 -2.01
C LEU A 86 9.72 6.29 -0.61
N SER A 87 9.88 7.09 0.43
CA SER A 87 9.77 6.65 1.82
C SER A 87 8.30 6.53 2.26
N MET A 88 7.93 5.42 2.88
CA MET A 88 6.60 5.28 3.48
C MET A 88 6.39 6.23 4.68
N ASP A 89 7.45 6.61 5.40
CA ASP A 89 7.36 7.65 6.45
C ASP A 89 7.00 9.02 5.85
N LEU A 90 7.54 9.36 4.67
CA LEU A 90 7.14 10.57 3.94
C LEU A 90 5.66 10.49 3.55
N VAL A 91 5.22 9.36 2.98
CA VAL A 91 3.82 9.16 2.58
C VAL A 91 2.88 9.33 3.79
N MET A 92 3.22 8.72 4.92
CA MET A 92 2.44 8.84 6.15
C MET A 92 2.44 10.25 6.72
N ASN A 93 3.57 10.95 6.59
CA ASN A 93 3.66 12.35 6.98
C ASN A 93 2.73 13.25 6.14
N GLU A 94 2.66 13.02 4.83
CA GLU A 94 1.76 13.75 3.93
C GLU A 94 0.27 13.51 4.25
N PHE A 95 -0.06 12.35 4.82
CA PHE A 95 -1.45 11.98 5.16
C PHE A 95 -1.85 12.39 6.58
N ARG A 96 -0.89 12.87 7.39
CA ARG A 96 -1.04 13.13 8.83
C ARG A 96 -2.26 13.97 9.17
N ASP A 97 -2.59 14.98 8.36
CA ASP A 97 -3.61 15.97 8.66
C ASP A 97 -4.99 15.70 8.01
N PHE A 98 -5.15 14.61 7.25
CA PHE A 98 -6.40 14.33 6.52
C PHE A 98 -7.36 13.35 7.21
N HIS A 99 -6.92 12.67 8.28
CA HIS A 99 -7.76 11.89 9.20
C HIS A 99 -8.83 10.95 8.56
N PRO A 100 -8.48 10.04 7.64
CA PRO A 100 -9.43 9.07 7.11
C PRO A 100 -9.99 8.15 8.20
N SER A 101 -11.18 7.59 8.01
CA SER A 101 -11.74 6.61 8.95
C SER A 101 -11.03 5.26 8.91
N LEU A 102 -10.46 4.91 7.76
CA LEU A 102 -9.63 3.74 7.52
C LEU A 102 -8.47 4.12 6.61
N ASN A 103 -7.25 3.71 6.95
CA ASN A 103 -6.07 3.84 6.11
C ASN A 103 -5.44 2.45 5.92
N LEU A 104 -5.76 1.79 4.80
CA LEU A 104 -5.26 0.48 4.44
C LEU A 104 -4.08 0.62 3.48
N ILE A 105 -2.92 0.16 3.90
CA ILE A 105 -1.68 0.18 3.11
C ILE A 105 -1.29 -1.26 2.82
N LEU A 106 -1.20 -1.61 1.55
CA LEU A 106 -0.85 -2.93 1.07
C LEU A 106 0.46 -2.84 0.28
N LEU A 107 1.51 -3.48 0.78
CA LEU A 107 2.84 -3.44 0.18
C LEU A 107 3.23 -4.84 -0.33
N ASP A 108 3.15 -5.03 -1.64
CA ASP A 108 3.59 -6.22 -2.37
C ASP A 108 4.99 -6.03 -2.94
N MET A 109 5.97 -6.03 -2.03
CA MET A 109 7.38 -5.78 -2.33
C MET A 109 8.28 -6.63 -1.44
N CYS A 110 9.53 -6.79 -1.86
CA CYS A 110 10.57 -7.33 -0.98
C CYS A 110 10.81 -6.40 0.22
N ARG A 111 11.16 -6.97 1.37
CA ARG A 111 11.52 -6.22 2.59
C ARG A 111 12.90 -6.59 3.11
N ARG A 112 13.80 -6.89 2.17
CA ARG A 112 15.20 -7.18 2.47
C ARG A 112 15.93 -5.90 2.86
N PHE A 113 16.90 -6.03 3.75
CA PHE A 113 17.84 -4.95 4.06
C PHE A 113 18.88 -4.85 2.95
N LEU A 114 18.87 -3.75 2.19
CA LEU A 114 19.71 -3.57 1.01
C LEU A 114 20.65 -2.35 1.00
N PRO A 115 20.40 -1.22 1.71
CA PRO A 115 21.23 -0.04 1.47
C PRO A 115 22.60 -0.15 2.13
N LEU A 116 23.66 0.14 1.35
CA LEU A 116 25.05 0.24 1.84
C LEU A 116 25.24 1.40 2.84
N ASN A 117 24.37 2.42 2.80
CA ASN A 117 24.43 3.61 3.64
C ASN A 117 23.16 3.76 4.50
N ILE A 118 22.96 2.84 5.45
CA ILE A 118 21.80 2.82 6.35
C ILE A 118 21.62 4.18 7.07
N ASP A 119 22.72 4.80 7.51
CA ASP A 119 22.70 6.06 8.26
C ASP A 119 22.01 7.19 7.48
N ALA A 120 22.25 7.30 6.17
CA ALA A 120 21.57 8.29 5.33
C ALA A 120 20.06 8.06 5.26
N PHE A 121 19.62 6.79 5.19
CA PHE A 121 18.20 6.44 5.20
C PHE A 121 17.55 6.73 6.56
N VAL A 122 18.25 6.41 7.65
CA VAL A 122 17.81 6.71 9.02
C VAL A 122 17.61 8.23 9.17
N ALA A 123 18.64 9.03 8.90
CA ALA A 123 18.60 10.48 9.02
C ALA A 123 17.51 11.09 8.11
N TYR A 124 17.29 10.55 6.92
CA TYR A 124 16.20 10.98 6.05
C TYR A 124 14.82 10.71 6.67
N SER A 125 14.61 9.51 7.23
CA SER A 125 13.33 9.11 7.85
C SER A 125 12.99 9.93 9.09
N GLU A 126 13.99 10.26 9.92
CA GLU A 126 13.79 10.98 11.19
C GLU A 126 13.13 12.34 10.99
N ARG A 127 13.38 13.01 9.86
CA ARG A 127 12.76 14.30 9.51
C ARG A 127 11.23 14.24 9.46
N PHE A 128 10.66 13.08 9.13
CA PHE A 128 9.22 12.87 9.05
C PHE A 128 8.60 12.43 10.38
N ARG A 129 9.42 12.02 11.34
CA ARG A 129 8.97 11.67 12.71
C ARG A 129 9.02 12.85 13.68
N GLN A 130 9.47 14.01 13.21
CA GLN A 130 9.48 15.24 13.99
C GLN A 130 8.05 15.80 14.17
N GLY A 131 7.79 16.35 15.36
CA GLY A 131 6.50 16.95 15.74
C GLY A 131 5.61 16.04 16.59
N GLU A 132 4.39 16.52 16.88
CA GLU A 132 3.42 15.76 17.68
C GLU A 132 2.99 14.47 16.97
N ILE A 133 3.13 13.34 17.66
CA ILE A 133 2.68 12.04 17.16
C ILE A 133 1.14 12.00 17.23
N LYS A 134 0.48 12.24 16.10
CA LYS A 134 -0.97 12.04 15.97
C LYS A 134 -1.26 10.56 15.72
N ILE A 135 -1.67 9.85 16.77
CA ILE A 135 -2.04 8.43 16.67
C ILE A 135 -3.48 8.31 16.18
N ASN A 136 -3.64 8.09 14.88
CA ASN A 136 -4.95 7.75 14.29
C ASN A 136 -5.18 6.24 14.42
N ARG A 137 -6.24 5.83 15.15
CA ARG A 137 -6.59 4.41 15.43
C ARG A 137 -7.30 3.72 14.24
N ASN A 138 -6.75 3.91 13.05
CA ASN A 138 -7.40 3.68 11.77
C ASN A 138 -6.50 2.98 10.72
N THR A 139 -5.24 2.70 11.04
CA THR A 139 -4.23 2.27 10.06
C THR A 139 -4.01 0.77 10.09
N VAL A 140 -3.90 0.18 8.90
CA VAL A 140 -3.64 -1.24 8.67
C VAL A 140 -2.56 -1.34 7.59
N TYR A 141 -1.46 -2.00 7.90
CA TYR A 141 -0.46 -2.43 6.93
C TYR A 141 -0.59 -3.93 6.68
N GLY A 142 -0.84 -4.31 5.43
CA GLY A 142 -0.71 -5.68 4.94
C GLY A 142 0.54 -5.79 4.08
N TYR A 143 1.57 -6.45 4.58
CA TYR A 143 2.78 -6.72 3.83
C TYR A 143 2.66 -8.09 3.18
N ALA A 144 3.00 -8.17 1.88
CA ALA A 144 3.02 -9.44 1.16
C ALA A 144 4.04 -10.43 1.73
N THR A 145 5.03 -9.94 2.48
CA THR A 145 6.09 -10.72 3.09
C THR A 145 6.59 -10.09 4.39
N SER A 146 7.30 -10.87 5.20
CA SER A 146 7.84 -10.48 6.50
C SER A 146 9.13 -9.68 6.34
N GLU A 147 9.52 -9.01 7.42
CA GLU A 147 10.80 -8.31 7.49
C GLU A 147 11.98 -9.21 7.12
N GLY A 148 12.90 -8.70 6.30
CA GLY A 148 14.12 -9.39 5.88
C GLY A 148 13.96 -10.39 4.72
N ILE A 149 12.73 -10.72 4.28
CA ILE A 149 12.49 -11.71 3.22
C ILE A 149 11.86 -11.10 1.96
N GLY A 150 11.75 -11.91 0.90
CA GLY A 150 11.27 -11.48 -0.42
C GLY A 150 9.76 -11.67 -0.61
N ALA A 151 9.18 -10.91 -1.52
CA ALA A 151 7.86 -11.17 -2.10
C ALA A 151 8.06 -11.64 -3.55
N TYR A 152 7.20 -12.55 -4.03
CA TYR A 152 7.47 -13.32 -5.24
C TYR A 152 6.34 -13.27 -6.26
N GLU A 153 6.77 -13.40 -7.51
CA GLU A 153 5.92 -13.64 -8.68
C GLU A 153 6.16 -15.06 -9.17
N VAL A 154 5.14 -15.67 -9.77
CA VAL A 154 5.24 -17.00 -10.34
C VAL A 154 5.13 -16.90 -11.86
N LYS A 155 6.17 -17.37 -12.55
CA LYS A 155 6.20 -17.34 -14.02
C LYS A 155 5.00 -18.09 -14.60
N GLY A 156 4.23 -17.41 -15.46
CA GLY A 156 3.04 -17.97 -16.12
C GLY A 156 1.75 -17.81 -15.33
N GLU A 157 1.79 -17.29 -14.11
CA GLU A 157 0.59 -16.85 -13.39
C GLU A 157 0.26 -15.40 -13.77
N MET A 158 -1.03 -15.07 -13.76
CA MET A 158 -1.50 -13.70 -14.06
C MET A 158 -1.16 -12.71 -12.94
N ASN A 159 -1.12 -13.19 -11.69
CA ASN A 159 -0.92 -12.36 -10.51
C ASN A 159 0.27 -12.84 -9.68
N GLY A 160 0.90 -11.92 -8.96
CA GLY A 160 1.89 -12.21 -7.92
C GLY A 160 1.28 -13.05 -6.80
N VAL A 161 2.14 -13.66 -5.96
CA VAL A 161 1.68 -14.60 -4.92
C VAL A 161 0.67 -13.95 -3.99
N PHE A 162 0.92 -12.73 -3.50
CA PHE A 162 0.02 -12.07 -2.56
C PHE A 162 -1.34 -11.76 -3.21
N MET A 163 -1.34 -11.13 -4.39
CA MET A 163 -2.56 -10.80 -5.11
C MET A 163 -3.39 -12.04 -5.51
N LYS A 164 -2.73 -13.15 -5.87
CA LYS A 164 -3.37 -14.42 -6.21
C LYS A 164 -4.33 -14.92 -5.12
N TYR A 165 -4.02 -14.68 -3.84
CA TYR A 165 -4.91 -15.05 -2.73
C TYR A 165 -5.77 -13.87 -2.25
N LEU A 166 -5.25 -12.64 -2.25
CA LEU A 166 -6.01 -11.46 -1.85
C LEU A 166 -7.32 -11.31 -2.65
N LYS A 167 -7.25 -11.49 -3.98
CA LYS A 167 -8.43 -11.37 -4.85
C LYS A 167 -9.58 -12.33 -4.51
N LYS A 168 -9.28 -13.46 -3.86
CA LYS A 168 -10.29 -14.46 -3.41
C LYS A 168 -11.04 -14.00 -2.16
N ARG A 169 -10.46 -13.10 -1.37
CA ARG A 169 -10.94 -12.71 -0.05
C ARG A 169 -11.50 -11.30 0.00
N ILE A 170 -10.99 -10.39 -0.83
CA ILE A 170 -11.25 -8.94 -0.70
C ILE A 170 -12.73 -8.54 -0.76
N LYS A 171 -13.56 -9.32 -1.46
CA LYS A 171 -15.01 -9.07 -1.60
C LYS A 171 -15.87 -9.78 -0.54
N GLN A 172 -15.26 -10.45 0.44
CA GLN A 172 -16.00 -11.21 1.45
C GLN A 172 -16.55 -10.26 2.54
N PRO A 173 -17.80 -10.44 3.00
CA PRO A 173 -18.43 -9.59 4.02
C PRO A 173 -17.89 -9.90 5.41
N ARG A 174 -16.62 -9.55 5.68
CA ARG A 174 -15.92 -9.87 6.93
C ARG A 174 -15.05 -8.68 7.37
N PRO A 175 -14.74 -8.56 8.68
CA PRO A 175 -13.85 -7.51 9.16
C PRO A 175 -12.50 -7.53 8.43
N LEU A 176 -11.95 -6.35 8.14
CA LEU A 176 -10.74 -6.20 7.33
C LEU A 176 -9.56 -7.04 7.84
N LEU A 177 -9.29 -7.01 9.15
CA LEU A 177 -8.18 -7.76 9.75
C LEU A 177 -8.37 -9.28 9.61
N ASP A 178 -9.62 -9.75 9.73
CA ASP A 178 -9.97 -11.16 9.56
C ASP A 178 -9.85 -11.57 8.07
N MET A 179 -10.27 -10.69 7.14
CA MET A 179 -10.07 -10.90 5.70
C MET A 179 -8.58 -11.06 5.37
N LEU A 180 -7.71 -10.17 5.85
CA LEU A 180 -6.26 -10.27 5.62
C LEU A 180 -5.66 -11.52 6.26
N ASN A 181 -6.04 -11.87 7.50
CA ASN A 181 -5.61 -13.13 8.12
C ASN A 181 -6.02 -14.36 7.31
N LYS A 182 -7.18 -14.35 6.64
CA LYS A 182 -7.59 -15.44 5.74
C LYS A 182 -6.73 -15.51 4.48
N VAL A 183 -6.27 -14.38 3.94
CA VAL A 183 -5.28 -14.36 2.85
C VAL A 183 -3.99 -15.04 3.29
N PHE A 184 -3.52 -14.76 4.51
CA PHE A 184 -2.28 -15.33 5.03
C PHE A 184 -2.41 -16.84 5.25
N LEU A 185 -3.55 -17.29 5.78
CA LEU A 185 -3.86 -18.71 5.90
C LEU A 185 -3.93 -19.42 4.55
N ASP A 186 -4.38 -18.75 3.48
CA ASP A 186 -4.38 -19.34 2.14
C ASP A 186 -2.96 -19.49 1.57
N ILE A 187 -2.06 -18.54 1.86
CA ILE A 187 -0.64 -18.61 1.48
C ILE A 187 0.07 -19.73 2.26
N GLU A 188 -0.16 -19.82 3.57
CA GLU A 188 0.38 -20.88 4.44
C GLU A 188 -0.02 -22.29 3.97
N ARG A 189 -1.23 -22.42 3.41
CA ARG A 189 -1.74 -23.70 2.90
C ARG A 189 -1.18 -24.09 1.54
N ASP A 190 -0.50 -23.18 0.83
CA ASP A 190 0.09 -23.50 -0.46
C ASP A 190 1.54 -23.97 -0.27
N PRO A 191 1.82 -25.29 -0.47
CA PRO A 191 3.15 -25.85 -0.26
C PRO A 191 4.22 -25.31 -1.21
N LYS A 192 3.85 -24.58 -2.27
CA LYS A 192 4.81 -23.97 -3.20
C LYS A 192 5.38 -22.65 -2.69
N VAL A 193 4.68 -21.96 -1.78
CA VAL A 193 5.03 -20.58 -1.37
C VAL A 193 5.12 -20.37 0.14
N ARG A 194 4.50 -21.23 0.96
CA ARG A 194 4.43 -21.07 2.43
C ARG A 194 5.79 -20.87 3.11
N ASP A 195 6.84 -21.51 2.58
CA ASP A 195 8.16 -21.52 3.20
C ASP A 195 9.06 -20.37 2.70
N VAL A 196 8.61 -19.59 1.70
CA VAL A 196 9.40 -18.52 1.08
C VAL A 196 8.75 -17.14 1.18
N GLN A 197 7.42 -17.09 1.29
CA GLN A 197 6.66 -15.83 1.40
C GLN A 197 5.74 -15.90 2.60
N ILE A 198 6.11 -15.20 3.67
CA ILE A 198 5.39 -15.20 4.95
C ILE A 198 4.80 -13.80 5.14
N PRO A 199 3.50 -13.57 4.86
CA PRO A 199 2.91 -12.24 4.98
C PRO A 199 2.91 -11.71 6.41
N GLU A 200 2.91 -10.39 6.57
CA GLU A 200 2.86 -9.72 7.88
C GLU A 200 1.72 -8.70 7.94
N LEU A 201 1.06 -8.60 9.10
CA LEU A 201 0.01 -7.64 9.38
C LEU A 201 0.40 -6.76 10.56
N ARG A 202 0.45 -5.44 10.37
CA ARG A 202 0.59 -4.45 11.45
C ARG A 202 -0.63 -3.56 11.47
N SER A 203 -1.24 -3.33 12.63
CA SER A 203 -2.45 -2.50 12.70
C SER A 203 -2.64 -1.84 14.06
N ASN A 204 -3.23 -0.64 14.03
CA ASN A 204 -3.82 0.02 15.18
C ASN A 204 -5.33 0.31 14.98
N LEU A 205 -5.96 -0.35 14.01
CA LEU A 205 -7.38 -0.24 13.71
C LEU A 205 -8.19 -0.83 14.88
N THR A 206 -9.03 0.00 15.48
CA THR A 206 -9.82 -0.41 16.66
C THR A 206 -11.28 -0.75 16.35
N LYS A 207 -11.83 -0.20 15.25
CA LYS A 207 -13.19 -0.49 14.80
C LYS A 207 -13.18 -1.67 13.83
N GLN A 208 -14.15 -2.57 13.96
CA GLN A 208 -14.34 -3.70 13.04
C GLN A 208 -14.93 -3.23 11.70
N ARG A 209 -14.13 -2.50 10.92
CA ARG A 209 -14.50 -2.02 9.59
C ARG A 209 -14.40 -3.13 8.56
N THR A 210 -15.23 -3.07 7.52
CA THR A 210 -15.18 -3.94 6.35
C THR A 210 -15.09 -3.12 5.07
N LEU A 211 -14.50 -3.69 4.01
CA LEU A 211 -14.47 -3.04 2.69
C LEU A 211 -15.87 -2.96 2.04
N LEU A 212 -16.88 -3.61 2.63
CA LEU A 212 -18.27 -3.56 2.20
C LEU A 212 -19.11 -2.56 3.02
N ASP A 213 -18.49 -1.77 3.91
CA ASP A 213 -19.23 -0.74 4.66
C ASP A 213 -19.91 0.23 3.68
N PRO A 214 -21.20 0.54 3.88
CA PRO A 214 -21.95 1.36 2.94
C PRO A 214 -21.42 2.79 2.90
N LEU A 215 -21.36 3.37 1.71
CA LEU A 215 -21.02 4.77 1.53
C LEU A 215 -22.16 5.66 2.03
N CYS A 216 -22.00 6.27 3.20
CA CYS A 216 -22.90 7.29 3.72
C CYS A 216 -22.42 8.69 3.28
N LYS A 217 -23.32 9.46 2.66
CA LYS A 217 -23.06 10.83 2.20
C LYS A 217 -23.74 11.90 3.07
N ASP A 218 -24.59 11.47 3.99
CA ASP A 218 -25.36 12.36 4.85
C ASP A 218 -24.41 13.17 5.72
N GLY A 219 -24.53 14.51 5.70
CA GLY A 219 -23.58 15.42 6.35
C GLY A 219 -22.24 15.61 5.61
N HIS A 220 -21.98 14.89 4.52
CA HIS A 220 -20.71 14.91 3.78
C HIS A 220 -20.88 15.16 2.26
N THR A 221 -22.03 15.66 1.81
CA THR A 221 -22.31 15.87 0.37
C THR A 221 -21.27 16.76 -0.33
N THR A 222 -20.85 17.86 0.30
CA THR A 222 -19.87 18.78 -0.28
C THR A 222 -18.49 18.14 -0.44
N SER A 223 -17.99 17.45 0.59
CA SER A 223 -16.70 16.73 0.51
C SER A 223 -16.78 15.58 -0.48
N TYR A 224 -17.89 14.83 -0.51
CA TYR A 224 -18.13 13.79 -1.50
C TYR A 224 -18.06 14.33 -2.94
N ASN A 225 -18.71 15.45 -3.23
CA ASN A 225 -18.70 16.07 -4.55
C ASN A 225 -17.30 16.58 -4.91
N HIS A 226 -16.60 17.22 -3.96
CA HIS A 226 -15.21 17.66 -4.16
C HIS A 226 -14.28 16.50 -4.48
N HIS A 227 -14.31 15.41 -3.69
CA HIS A 227 -13.50 14.22 -3.96
C HIS A 227 -13.88 13.56 -5.28
N THR A 228 -15.17 13.53 -5.63
CA THR A 228 -15.62 12.97 -6.92
C THR A 228 -15.12 13.77 -8.11
N PHE A 229 -15.19 15.10 -8.03
CA PHE A 229 -14.66 15.99 -9.07
C PHE A 229 -13.15 15.81 -9.21
N HIS A 230 -12.41 15.86 -8.11
CA HIS A 230 -10.96 15.70 -8.11
C HIS A 230 -10.53 14.33 -8.65
N TRP A 231 -11.20 13.25 -8.26
CA TRP A 231 -10.96 11.91 -8.81
C TRP A 231 -11.17 11.85 -10.34
N ARG A 232 -12.24 12.46 -10.86
CA ARG A 232 -12.50 12.53 -12.32
C ARG A 232 -11.45 13.30 -13.10
N THR A 233 -10.67 14.17 -12.46
CA THR A 233 -9.56 14.89 -13.11
C THR A 233 -8.26 14.08 -13.13
N MET A 234 -8.19 12.96 -12.40
CA MET A 234 -7.05 12.04 -12.40
C MET A 234 -7.24 10.82 -13.30
N HIS A 235 -8.48 10.59 -13.75
CA HIS A 235 -8.92 9.43 -14.50
C HIS A 235 -9.29 9.85 -15.92
#